data_AF-A0A1I1YEY3-F1
#
_entry.id   AF-A0A1I1YEY3-F1
#
_cell.length_a   1.000
_cell.length_b   1.000
_cell.length_c   1.000
_cell.angle_alpha   90.00
_cell.angle_beta   90.00
_cell.angle_gamma   90.00
#
_symmetry.space_group_name_H-M   'P 1'
#
loop_
_entity.id
_entity.type
_entity.pdbx_description
1 polymer ?
#
loop_
_entity_poly.entity_id
_entity_poly.type
_entity_poly.pdbx_seq_one_letter_code
_entity_poly.pdbx_strand_id
1 'polypeptide(L)'
;MYIIVEDKIKESIENGDFDNLPGKGKKLNVRDELPGLSPELNQAYKILKNAGFVPEEGEKKSGKDLTGNDLMTYATGEDYKDNAKRDKQFEDLVQKRKLHRNKKFPFYRKKIFNKLS
;
A
#
# COMPACT_ATOMS: atom_id res chain seq x y z
N MET A 1 26.43 -6.38 -14.09
CA MET A 1 26.83 -7.48 -13.19
C MET A 1 25.59 -8.33 -12.91
N TYR A 2 25.20 -9.20 -13.84
CA TYR A 2 24.03 -10.10 -13.72
C TYR A 2 24.39 -11.59 -13.93
N ILE A 3 25.62 -11.88 -14.36
CA ILE A 3 26.09 -13.23 -14.72
C ILE A 3 25.88 -14.23 -13.57
N ILE A 4 26.20 -13.83 -12.33
CA ILE A 4 26.03 -14.70 -11.15
C ILE A 4 24.56 -15.07 -10.91
N VAL A 5 23.63 -14.16 -11.21
CA VAL A 5 22.19 -14.41 -11.04
C VAL A 5 21.69 -15.33 -12.14
N GLU A 6 22.07 -15.08 -13.39
CA GLU A 6 21.69 -15.92 -14.54
C GLU A 6 22.21 -17.34 -14.41
N ASP A 7 23.47 -17.51 -14.02
CA ASP A 7 24.08 -18.84 -13.86
C ASP A 7 23.37 -19.64 -12.77
N LYS A 8 23.01 -18.98 -11.65
CA LYS A 8 22.28 -19.62 -10.56
C LYS A 8 20.85 -20.01 -10.94
N ILE A 9 20.17 -19.21 -11.76
CA ILE A 9 18.85 -19.56 -12.29
C ILE A 9 18.94 -20.77 -13.23
N LYS A 10 19.95 -20.80 -14.12
CA LYS A 10 20.17 -21.93 -15.04
C LYS A 10 20.47 -23.22 -14.28
N GLU A 11 21.36 -23.17 -13.29
CA GLU A 11 21.69 -24.31 -12.43
C GLU A 11 20.42 -24.86 -11.74
N SER A 12 19.58 -24.00 -11.17
CA SER A 12 18.30 -24.42 -10.57
C SER A 12 17.30 -25.00 -11.58
N ILE A 13 17.30 -24.54 -12.83
CA ILE A 13 16.50 -25.15 -13.91
C ILE A 13 17.02 -26.54 -14.23
N GLU A 14 18.34 -26.72 -14.39
CA GLU A 14 18.97 -28.01 -14.68
C GLU A 14 18.77 -29.03 -13.55
N ASN A 15 18.80 -28.58 -12.29
CA ASN A 15 18.53 -29.39 -11.12
C ASN A 15 17.05 -29.77 -10.96
N GLY A 16 16.15 -29.18 -11.75
CA GLY A 16 14.71 -29.42 -11.63
C GLY A 16 14.08 -28.78 -10.39
N ASP A 17 14.71 -27.75 -9.79
CA ASP A 17 14.20 -27.08 -8.58
C ASP A 17 12.80 -26.49 -8.80
N PHE A 18 12.45 -26.17 -10.06
CA PHE A 18 11.14 -25.64 -10.46
C PHE A 18 10.11 -26.73 -10.83
N ASP A 19 10.50 -28.01 -10.88
CA ASP A 19 9.62 -29.09 -11.34
C ASP A 19 8.55 -29.46 -10.34
N ASN A 20 8.74 -29.23 -9.04
CA ASN A 20 7.76 -29.60 -8.01
C ASN A 20 7.43 -28.44 -7.08
N LEU A 21 7.29 -27.24 -7.65
CA LEU A 21 6.92 -26.06 -6.87
C LEU A 21 5.60 -26.26 -6.10
N PRO A 22 5.49 -25.72 -4.88
CA PRO A 22 4.25 -25.72 -4.12
C PRO A 22 3.11 -25.13 -4.95
N GLY A 23 2.10 -25.94 -5.23
CA GLY A 23 0.94 -25.52 -6.02
C GLY A 23 0.94 -25.96 -7.49
N LYS A 24 2.00 -26.63 -8.00
CA LYS A 24 2.01 -27.20 -9.35
C LYS A 24 0.79 -28.12 -9.56
N GLY A 25 0.03 -27.87 -10.62
CA GLY A 25 -1.19 -28.62 -10.97
C GLY A 25 -2.41 -28.39 -10.07
N LYS A 26 -2.30 -27.58 -9.01
CA LYS A 26 -3.44 -27.23 -8.16
C LYS A 26 -4.24 -26.10 -8.80
N LYS A 27 -5.56 -26.11 -8.60
CA LYS A 27 -6.44 -25.02 -9.04
C LYS A 27 -6.02 -23.71 -8.37
N LEU A 28 -6.00 -22.63 -9.14
CA LEU A 28 -5.72 -21.31 -8.60
C LEU A 28 -6.81 -20.91 -7.59
N ASN A 29 -6.39 -20.37 -6.45
CA ASN A 29 -7.34 -19.76 -5.52
C ASN A 29 -7.75 -18.38 -6.07
N VAL A 30 -8.97 -18.31 -6.62
CA VAL A 30 -9.57 -17.09 -7.21
C VAL A 30 -10.28 -16.25 -6.14
N ARG A 31 -10.32 -16.69 -4.88
CA ARG A 31 -10.91 -15.88 -3.82
C ARG A 31 -10.09 -14.62 -3.60
N ASP A 32 -10.82 -13.53 -3.34
CA ASP A 32 -10.23 -12.28 -2.88
C ASP A 32 -9.50 -12.51 -1.56
N GLU A 33 -8.29 -11.94 -1.45
CA GLU A 33 -7.49 -12.02 -0.22
C GLU A 33 -8.15 -11.22 0.90
N LEU A 34 -8.73 -10.06 0.56
CA LEU A 34 -9.52 -9.26 1.49
C LEU A 34 -10.89 -8.91 0.89
N PRO A 35 -11.98 -9.38 1.52
CA PRO A 35 -13.33 -9.00 1.13
C PRO A 35 -13.54 -7.48 1.24
N GLY A 36 -14.14 -6.87 0.22
CA GLY A 36 -14.51 -5.45 0.21
C GLY A 36 -13.50 -4.52 -0.47
N LEU A 37 -12.34 -5.02 -0.92
CA LEU A 37 -11.46 -4.31 -1.83
C LEU A 37 -11.94 -4.43 -3.28
N SER A 38 -11.62 -3.43 -4.09
CA SER A 38 -11.80 -3.56 -5.54
C SER A 38 -10.91 -4.68 -6.09
N PRO A 39 -11.27 -5.31 -7.22
CA PRO A 39 -10.49 -6.40 -7.80
C PRO A 39 -9.01 -6.04 -8.02
N GLU A 40 -8.75 -4.81 -8.46
CA GLU A 40 -7.40 -4.31 -8.74
C GLU A 40 -6.56 -4.21 -7.46
N LEU A 41 -7.15 -3.69 -6.38
CA LEU A 41 -6.47 -3.57 -5.10
C LEU A 41 -6.26 -4.94 -4.43
N ASN A 42 -7.21 -5.87 -4.58
CA ASN A 42 -7.06 -7.25 -4.13
C ASN A 42 -5.88 -7.94 -4.83
N GLN A 43 -5.75 -7.75 -6.14
CA GLN A 43 -4.65 -8.33 -6.91
C GLN A 43 -3.30 -7.72 -6.51
N ALA A 44 -3.22 -6.40 -6.38
CA ALA A 44 -2.01 -5.73 -5.92
C ALA A 44 -1.61 -6.17 -4.49
N TYR A 45 -2.57 -6.25 -3.56
CA TYR A 45 -2.33 -6.76 -2.22
C TYR A 45 -1.81 -8.20 -2.22
N LYS A 46 -2.41 -9.08 -3.04
CA LYS A 46 -1.99 -10.48 -3.17
C LYS A 46 -0.54 -10.63 -3.64
N ILE A 47 -0.14 -9.83 -4.63
CA ILE A 47 1.24 -9.80 -5.13
C ILE A 47 2.19 -9.39 -4.01
N LEU A 48 1.88 -8.30 -3.30
CA LEU A 48 2.72 -7.78 -2.22
C LEU A 48 2.81 -8.76 -1.04
N LYS A 49 1.71 -9.43 -0.70
CA LYS A 49 1.66 -10.46 0.34
C LYS A 49 2.56 -11.65 -0.01
N ASN A 50 2.46 -12.15 -1.25
CA ASN A 50 3.28 -13.27 -1.71
C ASN A 50 4.76 -12.92 -1.80
N ALA A 51 5.09 -11.65 -2.06
CA ALA A 51 6.45 -11.14 -2.09
C ALA A 51 7.01 -10.79 -0.70
N GLY A 52 6.20 -10.88 0.38
CA GLY A 52 6.63 -10.58 1.74
C GLY A 52 6.69 -9.09 2.10
N PHE A 53 6.04 -8.22 1.32
CA PHE A 53 6.02 -6.76 1.54
C PHE A 53 4.86 -6.29 2.42
N VAL A 54 3.88 -7.15 2.71
CA VAL A 54 2.75 -6.81 3.59
C VAL A 54 3.15 -7.07 5.05
N PRO A 55 2.96 -6.09 5.96
CA PRO A 55 3.32 -6.24 7.38
C PRO A 55 2.51 -7.34 8.10
N GLU A 56 3.03 -7.81 9.23
CA GLU A 56 2.44 -8.90 10.03
C GLU A 56 1.03 -8.57 10.52
N GLU A 57 0.26 -9.62 10.86
CA GLU A 57 -1.18 -9.59 11.16
C GLU A 57 -1.63 -8.46 12.10
N GLY A 58 -0.79 -8.03 13.04
CA GLY A 58 -1.10 -6.97 14.01
C GLY A 58 -1.15 -5.55 13.45
N GLU A 59 -0.51 -5.27 12.31
CA GLU A 59 -0.48 -3.94 11.69
C GLU A 59 -1.36 -3.83 10.43
N LYS A 60 -2.08 -4.91 10.10
CA LYS A 60 -2.91 -4.96 8.90
C LYS A 60 -4.12 -4.06 9.05
N LYS A 61 -4.24 -3.08 8.15
CA LYS A 61 -5.50 -2.37 7.94
C LYS A 61 -6.56 -3.36 7.47
N SER A 62 -7.77 -3.20 7.99
CA SER A 62 -8.92 -3.99 7.53
C SER A 62 -9.17 -3.75 6.05
N GLY A 63 -9.75 -4.72 5.33
CA GLY A 63 -9.94 -4.63 3.87
C GLY A 63 -10.71 -3.40 3.41
N LYS A 64 -11.57 -2.82 4.26
CA LYS A 64 -12.30 -1.59 3.93
C LYS A 64 -11.46 -0.32 4.03
N ASP A 65 -10.36 -0.36 4.77
CA ASP A 65 -9.53 0.82 5.06
C ASP A 65 -8.24 0.85 4.21
N LEU A 66 -7.97 -0.24 3.49
CA LEU A 66 -6.78 -0.38 2.66
C LEU A 66 -6.95 0.38 1.35
N THR A 67 -6.04 1.30 1.10
CA THR A 67 -6.03 2.14 -0.10
C THR A 67 -4.86 1.80 -1.02
N GLY A 68 -4.92 2.25 -2.28
CA GLY A 68 -3.80 2.08 -3.22
C GLY A 68 -2.49 2.72 -2.73
N ASN A 69 -2.59 3.82 -1.98
CA ASN A 69 -1.46 4.49 -1.36
C ASN A 69 -0.81 3.65 -0.25
N ASP A 70 -1.61 2.89 0.50
CA ASP A 70 -1.09 1.95 1.49
C ASP A 70 -0.32 0.81 0.81
N LEU A 71 -0.84 0.30 -0.31
CA LEU A 71 -0.13 -0.70 -1.13
C LEU A 71 1.17 -0.14 -1.71
N MET A 72 1.17 1.13 -2.13
CA MET A 72 2.38 1.79 -2.62
C MET A 72 3.43 1.97 -1.51
N THR A 73 2.97 2.31 -0.30
CA THR A 73 3.81 2.39 0.89
C THR A 73 4.43 1.03 1.20
N TYR A 74 3.67 -0.06 1.09
CA TYR A 74 4.21 -1.42 1.26
C TYR A 74 5.23 -1.77 0.18
N ALA A 75 4.98 -1.43 -1.08
CA ALA A 75 5.85 -1.77 -2.20
C ALA A 75 7.21 -1.05 -2.17
N THR A 76 7.23 0.19 -1.68
CA THR A 76 8.39 1.09 -1.80
C THR A 76 9.09 1.36 -0.46
N GLY A 77 8.38 1.20 0.66
CA GLY A 77 8.84 1.65 1.97
C GLY A 77 8.77 3.18 2.18
N GLU A 78 8.33 3.95 1.18
CA GLU A 78 8.14 5.40 1.30
C GLU A 78 6.70 5.72 1.75
N ASP A 79 6.52 6.77 2.55
CA ASP A 79 5.20 7.14 3.07
C ASP A 79 4.36 7.83 1.97
N TYR A 80 3.48 7.06 1.32
CA TYR A 80 2.55 7.56 0.31
C TYR A 80 1.21 8.01 0.90
N LYS A 81 1.17 8.44 2.18
CA LYS A 81 -0.06 8.96 2.83
C LYS A 81 -0.90 9.83 1.91
N ASP A 82 -2.19 9.50 1.86
CA ASP A 82 -3.16 10.24 1.08
C ASP A 82 -3.35 11.67 1.64
N ASN A 83 -2.56 12.61 1.10
CA ASN A 83 -2.68 14.03 1.42
C ASN A 83 -4.08 14.56 1.10
N ALA A 84 -4.82 13.93 0.17
CA ALA A 84 -6.16 14.39 -0.20
C ALA A 84 -7.14 14.31 0.98
N LYS A 85 -7.04 13.27 1.83
CA LYS A 85 -7.88 13.15 3.03
C LYS A 85 -7.55 14.23 4.06
N ARG A 86 -6.25 14.52 4.25
CA ARG A 86 -5.76 15.56 5.15
C ARG A 86 -6.17 16.96 4.67
N ASP A 87 -6.00 17.23 3.39
CA ASP A 87 -6.40 18.48 2.76
C ASP A 87 -7.90 18.70 2.89
N LYS A 88 -8.71 17.66 2.64
CA LYS A 88 -10.16 17.73 2.80
C LYS A 88 -10.58 18.03 4.25
N GLN A 89 -9.98 17.33 5.23
CA GLN A 89 -10.26 17.58 6.65
C GLN A 89 -9.86 18.99 7.08
N PHE A 90 -8.73 19.49 6.56
CA PHE A 90 -8.27 20.84 6.82
C PHE A 90 -9.22 21.88 6.25
N GLU A 91 -9.61 21.74 4.98
CA GLU A 91 -10.57 22.65 4.34
C GLU A 91 -11.93 22.63 5.03
N ASP A 92 -12.45 21.45 5.41
CA ASP A 92 -13.68 21.33 6.20
C ASP A 92 -13.58 22.09 7.53
N LEU A 93 -12.43 22.04 8.22
CA LEU A 93 -12.20 22.76 9.46
C LEU A 93 -12.15 24.28 9.25
N VAL A 94 -11.48 24.72 8.17
CA VAL A 94 -11.41 26.13 7.78
C VAL A 94 -12.79 26.69 7.47
N GLN A 95 -13.64 25.93 6.79
CA GLN A 95 -15.01 26.32 6.47
C GLN A 95 -15.91 26.31 7.71
N LYS A 96 -15.94 25.21 8.47
CA LYS A 96 -16.79 25.07 9.67
C LYS A 96 -16.52 26.17 10.70
N ARG A 97 -15.26 26.54 10.90
CA ARG A 97 -14.87 27.60 11.85
C ARG A 97 -14.72 28.98 11.21
N LYS A 98 -15.04 29.12 9.92
CA LYS A 98 -14.92 30.36 9.15
C LYS A 98 -13.55 31.03 9.31
N LEU A 99 -12.49 30.22 9.41
CA LEU A 99 -11.13 30.71 9.68
C LEU A 99 -10.62 31.62 8.57
N HIS A 100 -11.09 31.40 7.33
CA HIS A 100 -10.82 32.28 6.19
C HIS A 100 -11.22 33.75 6.44
N ARG A 101 -12.16 34.02 7.37
CA ARG A 101 -12.58 35.38 7.74
C ARG A 101 -11.65 36.05 8.76
N ASN A 102 -10.82 35.28 9.45
CA ASN A 102 -9.90 35.80 10.44
C ASN A 102 -8.62 36.29 9.75
N LYS A 103 -8.31 37.59 9.87
CA LYS A 103 -7.11 38.21 9.29
C LYS A 103 -5.80 37.58 9.75
N LYS A 104 -5.77 36.94 10.92
CA LYS A 104 -4.59 36.24 11.44
C LYS A 104 -4.43 34.82 10.90
N PHE A 105 -5.46 34.23 10.28
CA PHE A 105 -5.43 32.85 9.81
C PHE A 105 -4.29 32.54 8.83
N PRO A 106 -3.95 33.39 7.84
CA PRO A 106 -2.83 33.11 6.92
C PRO A 106 -1.50 32.85 7.65
N PHE A 107 -1.24 33.55 8.76
CA PHE A 107 -0.03 33.39 9.57
C PHE A 107 0.03 32.05 10.33
N TYR A 108 -1.13 31.45 10.61
CA TYR A 108 -1.23 30.19 11.34
C TYR A 108 -1.64 29.01 10.45
N ARG A 109 -2.01 29.23 9.18
CA ARG A 109 -2.50 28.19 8.25
C ARG A 109 -1.60 26.95 8.26
N LYS A 110 -0.29 27.15 8.06
CA LYS A 110 0.71 26.07 8.04
C LYS A 110 0.83 25.36 9.39
N LYS A 111 0.83 26.10 10.51
CA LYS A 111 0.89 25.51 11.86
C LYS A 111 -0.35 24.68 12.18
N ILE A 112 -1.53 25.16 11.76
CA ILE A 112 -2.79 24.45 11.97
C ILE A 112 -2.83 23.18 11.11
N PHE A 113 -2.43 23.27 9.84
CA PHE A 113 -2.34 22.12 8.93
C PHE A 113 -1.41 21.03 9.48
N ASN A 114 -0.20 21.41 9.92
CA ASN A 114 0.77 20.47 10.47
C ASN A 114 0.34 19.83 11.79
N LYS A 115 -0.56 20.47 12.55
CA LYS A 115 -1.09 19.93 13.82
C LYS A 115 -2.30 19.01 13.61
N LEU A 116 -2.86 19.01 12.40
CA LEU A 116 -3.85 18.03 11.97
C LEU A 116 -3.21 16.69 11.52
N SER A 117 -1.87 16.66 11.40
CA SER A 117 -1.13 15.45 11.04
C SER A 117 -1.12 14.38 12.12
#